data_AF-A0A3N4J6Q7-F1
#
_entry.id   AF-A0A3N4J6Q7-F1
#
_cell.length_a   1.000
_cell.length_b   1.000
_cell.length_c   1.000
_cell.angle_alpha   90.00
_cell.angle_beta   90.00
_cell.angle_gamma   90.00
#
_symmetry.space_group_name_H-M   'P 1'
#
loop_
_entity.id
_entity.type
_entity.pdbx_description
1 polymer ?
#
loop_
_entity_poly.entity_id
_entity_poly.type
_entity_poly.pdbx_seq_one_letter_code
_entity_poly.pdbx_strand_id
1 'polypeptide(L)'
;MASAVGFEFDPIPVAWLQRDLLLFANSIGVNRDELHFLYELHPNFQAFPTYPIVLSFKHKDQEVIDFIARMTSGAKTIPGVPKLDPGRTLDGQRQLTVLQPIPTSSVGREFELRGKCLGVYDKGKAGTVTETEHLLVDKATGEAYTKIVSSSFAVGQGGWGGPKGPKTENFPPPEGKAPDATFAQPTSPEIALLYRLNGDYNPLHADPTVGKKIGYKGAILHGLGTWNMAAHAVLKTFGNSDPTRLRLFQARFASAVMPGDGLVFDMWRTGKKEDGFDEIIFVAKVKEGGRVVLSNGRALVKVDAGGSTSKL
;
A
#
# COMPACT_ATOMS: atom_id res chain seq x y z
N MET A 1 16.23 -29.15 -4.13
CA MET A 1 16.26 -27.70 -4.42
C MET A 1 16.03 -26.96 -3.12
N ALA A 2 16.80 -25.90 -2.82
CA ALA A 2 16.50 -25.07 -1.66
C ALA A 2 15.09 -24.48 -1.80
N SER A 3 14.32 -24.45 -0.71
CA SER A 3 12.96 -23.92 -0.71
C SER A 3 13.00 -22.41 -0.92
N ALA A 4 12.18 -21.89 -1.84
CA ALA A 4 11.95 -20.45 -1.98
C ALA A 4 11.34 -19.84 -0.71
N VAL A 5 10.55 -20.62 0.03
CA VAL A 5 9.94 -20.22 1.30
C VAL A 5 11.02 -20.05 2.36
N GLY A 6 11.02 -18.89 3.02
CA GLY A 6 11.98 -18.54 4.07
C GLY A 6 13.28 -17.96 3.54
N PHE A 7 13.45 -17.79 2.23
CA PHE A 7 14.59 -17.06 1.68
C PHE A 7 14.61 -15.62 2.19
N GLU A 8 15.69 -15.23 2.85
CA GLU A 8 15.88 -13.88 3.39
C GLU A 8 16.60 -12.98 2.38
N PHE A 9 16.06 -11.78 2.19
CA PHE A 9 16.70 -10.72 1.42
C PHE A 9 17.66 -9.94 2.32
N ASP A 10 18.62 -9.24 1.71
CA ASP A 10 19.47 -8.34 2.49
C ASP A 10 18.61 -7.25 3.15
N PRO A 11 18.84 -6.93 4.44
CA PRO A 11 18.15 -5.84 5.09
C PRO A 11 18.35 -4.53 4.34
N ILE A 12 17.27 -3.76 4.19
CA ILE A 12 17.29 -2.48 3.50
C ILE A 12 17.27 -1.37 4.55
N PRO A 13 18.34 -0.59 4.72
CA PRO A 13 18.33 0.55 5.62
C PRO A 13 17.29 1.60 5.18
N VAL A 14 16.53 2.14 6.13
CA VAL A 14 15.48 3.14 5.87
C VAL A 14 15.57 4.32 6.81
N ALA A 15 15.14 5.50 6.35
CA ALA A 15 15.11 6.71 7.17
C ALA A 15 14.03 7.70 6.70
N TRP A 16 13.47 8.42 7.68
CA TRP A 16 12.50 9.49 7.47
C TRP A 16 12.68 10.65 8.46
N LEU A 17 12.29 11.83 7.99
CA LEU A 17 12.18 13.07 8.75
C LEU A 17 10.70 13.45 8.92
N GLN A 18 10.42 14.40 9.82
CA GLN A 18 9.06 14.92 10.00
C GLN A 18 8.49 15.48 8.68
N ARG A 19 9.33 16.14 7.87
CA ARG A 19 8.96 16.63 6.53
C ARG A 19 8.44 15.52 5.62
N ASP A 20 9.01 14.32 5.68
CA ASP A 20 8.55 13.19 4.88
C ASP A 20 7.15 12.73 5.29
N LEU A 21 6.86 12.77 6.60
CA LEU A 21 5.53 12.43 7.12
C LEU A 21 4.47 13.45 6.70
N LEU A 22 4.81 14.75 6.78
CA LEU A 22 3.95 15.85 6.33
C LEU A 22 3.64 15.74 4.84
N LEU A 23 4.67 15.51 4.01
CA LEU A 23 4.53 15.32 2.57
C LEU A 23 3.63 14.11 2.25
N PHE A 24 3.86 13.00 2.93
CA PHE A 24 3.05 11.79 2.74
C PHE A 24 1.59 12.03 3.08
N ALA A 25 1.30 12.55 4.27
CA ALA A 25 -0.05 12.85 4.72
C ALA A 25 -0.78 13.79 3.74
N ASN A 26 -0.12 14.87 3.31
CA ASN A 26 -0.68 15.79 2.34
C ASN A 26 -1.00 15.12 1.00
N SER A 27 -0.07 14.30 0.50
CA SER A 27 -0.20 13.64 -0.81
C SER A 27 -1.30 12.57 -0.91
N ILE A 28 -1.85 12.12 0.24
CA ILE A 28 -2.91 11.09 0.29
C ILE A 28 -4.28 11.67 0.61
N GLY A 29 -4.40 12.99 0.72
CA GLY A 29 -5.69 13.68 0.92
C GLY A 29 -6.04 14.00 2.37
N VAL A 30 -5.10 13.85 3.32
CA VAL A 30 -5.26 14.43 4.66
C VAL A 30 -5.46 15.94 4.52
N ASN A 31 -6.46 16.48 5.21
CA ASN A 31 -6.86 17.87 5.06
C ASN A 31 -6.56 18.70 6.32
N ARG A 32 -6.84 20.00 6.24
CA ARG A 32 -6.65 20.99 7.31
C ARG A 32 -7.35 20.68 8.65
N ASP A 33 -8.29 19.74 8.68
CA ASP A 33 -9.02 19.36 9.90
C ASP A 33 -8.28 18.26 10.68
N GLU A 34 -7.21 17.71 10.11
CA GLU A 34 -6.40 16.62 10.66
C GLU A 34 -4.95 17.10 10.91
N LEU A 35 -4.81 18.26 11.58
CA LEU A 35 -3.50 18.91 11.80
C LEU A 35 -2.49 18.05 12.56
N HIS A 36 -2.93 17.05 13.32
CA HIS A 36 -2.05 16.06 13.95
C HIS A 36 -1.23 15.23 12.94
N PHE A 37 -1.58 15.25 11.65
CA PHE A 37 -0.78 14.68 10.58
C PHE A 37 -0.04 15.74 9.72
N LEU A 38 -0.44 17.02 9.79
CA LEU A 38 0.00 18.07 8.87
C LEU A 38 0.74 19.24 9.54
N TYR A 39 0.88 19.21 10.87
CA TYR A 39 1.56 20.26 11.62
C TYR A 39 2.46 19.63 12.68
N GLU A 40 3.77 19.75 12.48
CA GLU A 40 4.81 19.14 13.29
C GLU A 40 4.87 19.63 14.74
N LEU A 41 4.27 20.80 15.03
CA LEU A 41 4.12 21.36 16.38
C LEU A 41 2.76 21.07 17.01
N HIS A 42 1.87 20.35 16.32
CA HIS A 42 0.62 19.88 16.92
C HIS A 42 0.96 18.99 18.14
N PRO A 43 0.29 19.15 19.30
CA PRO A 43 0.62 18.39 20.51
C PRO A 43 0.50 16.87 20.34
N ASN A 44 -0.33 16.44 19.39
CA ASN A 44 -0.49 15.04 19.00
C ASN A 44 0.11 14.73 17.61
N PHE A 45 1.17 15.43 17.18
CA PHE A 45 1.76 15.17 15.86
C PHE A 45 2.21 13.70 15.72
N GLN A 46 1.74 13.02 14.68
CA GLN A 46 1.95 11.59 14.48
C GLN A 46 2.12 11.26 12.99
N ALA A 47 2.78 10.15 12.70
CA ALA A 47 2.82 9.61 11.34
C ALA A 47 1.47 9.00 10.96
N PHE A 48 1.06 9.13 9.69
CA PHE A 48 -0.05 8.36 9.17
C PHE A 48 0.33 6.86 9.13
N PRO A 49 -0.51 5.91 9.59
CA PRO A 49 -0.07 4.54 9.90
C PRO A 49 0.47 3.74 8.72
N THR A 50 0.08 4.11 7.49
CA THR A 50 0.55 3.44 6.29
C THR A 50 1.81 4.03 5.67
N TYR A 51 2.37 5.12 6.22
CA TYR A 51 3.64 5.70 5.75
C TYR A 51 4.75 4.66 5.52
N PRO A 52 4.96 3.64 6.39
CA PRO A 52 6.01 2.64 6.18
C PRO A 52 5.97 1.92 4.83
N ILE A 53 4.82 1.89 4.13
CA ILE A 53 4.71 1.26 2.80
C ILE A 53 5.61 1.93 1.76
N VAL A 54 5.90 3.24 1.88
CA VAL A 54 6.75 3.94 0.90
C VAL A 54 8.24 3.75 1.18
N LEU A 55 8.62 3.23 2.34
CA LEU A 55 10.02 2.99 2.70
C LEU A 55 10.67 1.91 1.83
N SER A 56 9.89 1.01 1.22
CA SER A 56 10.40 0.04 0.23
C SER A 56 10.88 0.70 -1.06
N PHE A 57 10.57 1.98 -1.26
CA PHE A 57 11.05 2.79 -2.37
C PHE A 57 12.05 3.84 -1.88
N LYS A 58 11.69 4.58 -0.82
CA LYS A 58 12.47 5.70 -0.27
C LYS A 58 13.84 5.29 0.30
N HIS A 59 13.95 4.13 0.93
CA HIS A 59 15.15 3.73 1.69
C HIS A 59 15.62 4.85 2.65
N LYS A 60 16.90 5.24 2.62
CA LYS A 60 17.44 6.40 3.36
C LYS A 60 17.50 7.67 2.51
N ASP A 61 17.10 7.61 1.25
CA ASP A 61 17.27 8.69 0.29
C ASP A 61 16.48 9.93 0.76
N GLN A 62 17.13 11.10 0.65
CA GLN A 62 16.54 12.42 0.89
C GLN A 62 16.37 13.20 -0.43
N GLU A 63 16.91 12.64 -1.52
CA GLU A 63 16.88 13.20 -2.87
C GLU A 63 16.05 12.31 -3.80
N VAL A 64 15.91 12.77 -5.05
CA VAL A 64 15.27 11.98 -6.10
C VAL A 64 15.98 10.64 -6.33
N ILE A 65 15.20 9.60 -6.64
CA ILE A 65 15.69 8.23 -6.78
C ILE A 65 15.68 7.84 -8.26
N ASP A 66 16.80 7.28 -8.74
CA ASP A 66 16.80 6.55 -10.02
C ASP A 66 16.06 5.22 -9.84
N PHE A 67 14.75 5.25 -10.15
CA PHE A 67 13.86 4.11 -9.98
C PHE A 67 14.29 2.91 -10.82
N ILE A 68 14.72 3.13 -12.06
CA ILE A 68 15.08 2.02 -12.96
C ILE A 68 16.37 1.37 -12.47
N ALA A 69 17.39 2.15 -12.11
CA ALA A 69 18.60 1.61 -11.52
C ALA A 69 18.30 0.85 -10.21
N ARG A 70 17.48 1.42 -9.32
CA ARG A 70 17.08 0.77 -8.05
C ARG A 70 16.42 -0.59 -8.27
N MET A 71 15.45 -0.66 -9.19
CA MET A 71 14.67 -1.87 -9.43
C MET A 71 15.42 -2.93 -10.27
N THR A 72 16.48 -2.53 -11.00
CA THR A 72 17.29 -3.45 -11.82
C THR A 72 18.61 -3.84 -11.16
N SER A 73 19.05 -3.11 -10.14
CA SER A 73 20.28 -3.41 -9.41
C SER A 73 20.13 -4.65 -8.53
N GLY A 74 20.89 -5.70 -8.85
CA GLY A 74 21.37 -6.70 -7.88
C GLY A 74 20.32 -7.49 -7.09
N ALA A 75 19.05 -7.55 -7.51
CA ALA A 75 18.05 -8.34 -6.81
C ALA A 75 18.50 -9.81 -6.75
N LYS A 76 18.71 -10.31 -5.52
CA LYS A 76 19.06 -11.72 -5.31
C LYS A 76 17.96 -12.59 -5.93
N THR A 77 18.39 -13.59 -6.67
CA THR A 77 17.47 -14.59 -7.22
C THR A 77 16.98 -15.47 -6.08
N ILE A 78 15.67 -15.57 -5.92
CA ILE A 78 15.08 -16.52 -4.97
C ILE A 78 15.45 -17.93 -5.45
N PRO A 79 16.11 -18.76 -4.62
CA PRO A 79 16.53 -20.10 -5.02
C PRO A 79 15.34 -20.95 -5.50
N GLY A 80 15.53 -21.68 -6.61
CA GLY A 80 14.50 -22.56 -7.16
C GLY A 80 13.38 -21.85 -7.93
N VAL A 81 13.48 -20.54 -8.14
CA VAL A 81 12.51 -19.74 -8.91
C VAL A 81 13.11 -19.38 -10.27
N PRO A 82 12.37 -19.53 -11.39
CA PRO A 82 12.86 -19.11 -12.69
C PRO A 82 13.13 -17.60 -12.72
N LYS A 83 14.02 -17.17 -13.61
CA LYS A 83 14.21 -15.74 -13.86
C LYS A 83 12.92 -15.16 -14.47
N LEU A 84 12.23 -14.32 -13.70
CA LEU A 84 11.02 -13.62 -14.14
C LEU A 84 11.41 -12.28 -14.78
N ASP A 85 10.73 -11.91 -15.85
CA ASP A 85 10.80 -10.60 -16.50
C ASP A 85 10.06 -9.55 -15.64
N PRO A 86 10.77 -8.57 -15.07
CA PRO A 86 10.17 -7.50 -14.28
C PRO A 86 9.22 -6.62 -15.11
N GLY A 87 9.47 -6.46 -16.41
CA GLY A 87 8.62 -5.66 -17.33
C GLY A 87 7.22 -6.25 -17.54
N ARG A 88 7.02 -7.52 -17.15
CA ARG A 88 5.75 -8.24 -17.19
C ARG A 88 5.26 -8.66 -15.80
N THR A 89 5.69 -7.93 -14.77
CA THR A 89 5.30 -8.16 -13.39
C THR A 89 4.40 -7.03 -12.90
N LEU A 90 3.24 -7.39 -12.36
CA LEU A 90 2.28 -6.45 -11.80
C LEU A 90 2.34 -6.50 -10.27
N ASP A 91 2.11 -5.36 -9.65
CA ASP A 91 1.76 -5.32 -8.22
C ASP A 91 0.32 -5.82 -8.08
N GLY A 92 0.14 -6.97 -7.44
CA GLY A 92 -1.16 -7.60 -7.31
C GLY A 92 -1.91 -7.09 -6.09
N GLN A 93 -1.29 -7.21 -4.92
CA GLN A 93 -1.92 -6.91 -3.63
C GLN A 93 -0.88 -6.44 -2.62
N ARG A 94 -1.27 -5.49 -1.77
CA ARG A 94 -0.52 -5.06 -0.59
C ARG A 94 -1.39 -5.20 0.64
N GLN A 95 -0.78 -5.68 1.71
CA GLN A 95 -1.31 -5.68 3.06
C GLN A 95 -0.26 -5.04 3.97
N LEU A 96 -0.69 -4.13 4.84
CA LEU A 96 0.12 -3.60 5.92
C LEU A 96 -0.59 -3.89 7.24
N THR A 97 0.17 -4.42 8.19
CA THR A 97 -0.25 -4.58 9.58
C THR A 97 0.59 -3.65 10.44
N VAL A 98 -0.09 -2.78 11.19
CA VAL A 98 0.51 -1.87 12.17
C VAL A 98 0.67 -2.64 13.47
N LEU A 99 1.92 -2.90 13.88
CA LEU A 99 2.22 -3.55 15.16
C LEU A 99 2.27 -2.51 16.27
N GLN A 100 2.88 -1.36 15.97
CA GLN A 100 2.95 -0.18 16.84
C GLN A 100 3.22 1.09 16.01
N PRO A 101 2.90 2.29 16.53
CA PRO A 101 3.19 3.55 15.84
C PRO A 101 4.69 3.75 15.61
N ILE A 102 5.07 4.25 14.45
CA ILE A 102 6.45 4.68 14.19
C ILE A 102 6.74 6.02 14.88
N PRO A 103 8.01 6.32 15.26
CA PRO A 103 8.35 7.66 15.74
C PRO A 103 8.16 8.71 14.63
N THR A 104 7.95 9.96 15.03
CA THR A 104 7.76 11.10 14.11
C THR A 104 9.03 11.47 13.32
N SER A 105 10.17 10.89 13.70
CA SER A 105 11.40 10.91 12.92
C SER A 105 12.25 9.70 13.26
N SER A 106 13.06 9.27 12.29
CA SER A 106 14.11 8.27 12.50
C SER A 106 15.42 8.85 13.07
N VAL A 107 15.54 10.17 13.22
CA VAL A 107 16.78 10.81 13.71
C VAL A 107 17.21 10.23 15.06
N GLY A 108 18.49 9.88 15.16
CA GLY A 108 19.08 9.26 16.36
C GLY A 108 18.83 7.76 16.49
N ARG A 109 18.14 7.13 15.53
CA ARG A 109 17.84 5.68 15.51
C ARG A 109 18.16 5.10 14.14
N GLU A 110 18.44 3.79 14.10
CA GLU A 110 18.64 3.06 12.85
C GLU A 110 17.48 2.12 12.60
N PHE A 111 16.85 2.23 11.44
CA PHE A 111 15.76 1.37 11.01
C PHE A 111 16.12 0.63 9.73
N GLU A 112 15.55 -0.55 9.56
CA GLU A 112 15.71 -1.35 8.34
C GLU A 112 14.43 -2.13 8.00
N LEU A 113 14.24 -2.43 6.73
CA LEU A 113 13.26 -3.41 6.26
C LEU A 113 13.94 -4.77 6.17
N ARG A 114 13.43 -5.76 6.91
CA ARG A 114 13.86 -7.16 6.81
C ARG A 114 12.89 -7.93 5.92
N GLY A 115 13.37 -8.31 4.73
CA GLY A 115 12.57 -9.00 3.72
C GLY A 115 12.71 -10.52 3.80
N LYS A 116 11.62 -11.26 3.64
CA LYS A 116 11.65 -12.71 3.40
C LYS A 116 10.61 -13.15 2.37
N CYS A 117 10.94 -14.16 1.57
CA CYS A 117 9.99 -14.78 0.67
C CYS A 117 9.05 -15.72 1.46
N LEU A 118 7.75 -15.44 1.39
CA LEU A 118 6.71 -16.29 1.98
C LEU A 118 6.36 -17.46 1.06
N GLY A 119 6.46 -17.26 -0.26
CA GLY A 119 6.25 -18.32 -1.22
C GLY A 119 6.29 -17.83 -2.66
N VAL A 120 6.58 -18.76 -3.57
CA VAL A 120 6.50 -18.53 -5.01
C VAL A 120 5.66 -19.63 -5.63
N TYR A 121 4.61 -19.24 -6.32
CA TYR A 121 3.55 -20.14 -6.75
C TYR A 121 3.35 -20.12 -8.26
N ASP A 122 3.35 -21.31 -8.85
CA ASP A 122 3.06 -21.52 -10.26
C ASP A 122 1.54 -21.54 -10.48
N LYS A 123 1.02 -20.55 -11.21
CA LYS A 123 -0.40 -20.44 -11.60
C LYS A 123 -0.63 -20.95 -13.03
N GLY A 124 0.26 -21.80 -13.53
CA GLY A 124 0.22 -22.35 -14.88
C GLY A 124 0.39 -21.27 -15.94
N LYS A 125 -0.36 -21.37 -17.06
CA LYS A 125 -0.29 -20.39 -18.15
C LYS A 125 -0.62 -18.95 -17.72
N ALA A 126 -1.32 -18.76 -16.61
CA ALA A 126 -1.67 -17.43 -16.13
C ALA A 126 -0.43 -16.65 -15.65
N GLY A 127 0.53 -17.31 -15.00
CA GLY A 127 1.74 -16.65 -14.50
C GLY A 127 2.32 -17.27 -13.23
N THR A 128 3.21 -16.51 -12.59
CA THR A 128 3.81 -16.84 -11.29
C THR A 128 3.46 -15.76 -10.26
N VAL A 129 3.08 -16.18 -9.06
CA VAL A 129 2.88 -15.28 -7.90
C VAL A 129 4.09 -15.36 -6.99
N THR A 130 4.63 -14.23 -6.56
CA THR A 130 5.63 -14.17 -5.48
C THR A 130 5.06 -13.39 -4.31
N GLU A 131 5.05 -14.00 -3.13
CA GLU A 131 4.69 -13.36 -1.87
C GLU A 131 5.96 -13.05 -1.07
N THR A 132 6.09 -11.78 -0.67
CA THR A 132 7.21 -11.29 0.13
C THR A 132 6.67 -10.56 1.36
N GLU A 133 7.26 -10.83 2.51
CA GLU A 133 7.05 -10.08 3.74
C GLU A 133 8.22 -9.11 3.95
N HIS A 134 7.92 -7.89 4.42
CA HIS A 134 8.90 -6.96 4.98
C HIS A 134 8.48 -6.54 6.39
N LEU A 135 9.40 -6.65 7.34
CA LEU A 135 9.24 -6.06 8.67
C LEU A 135 10.04 -4.76 8.76
N LEU A 136 9.40 -3.67 9.18
CA LEU A 136 10.11 -2.46 9.61
C LEU A 136 10.60 -2.66 11.03
N VAL A 137 11.91 -2.63 11.23
CA VAL A 137 12.56 -2.97 12.50
C VAL A 137 13.47 -1.84 12.94
N ASP A 138 13.44 -1.51 14.24
CA ASP A 138 14.52 -0.74 14.87
C ASP A 138 15.70 -1.69 15.10
N LYS A 139 16.85 -1.36 14.52
CA LYS A 139 18.01 -2.25 14.48
C LYS A 139 18.66 -2.46 15.85
N ALA A 140 18.59 -1.47 16.75
CA ALA A 140 19.21 -1.55 18.06
C ALA A 140 18.40 -2.43 19.02
N THR A 141 17.06 -2.34 18.95
CA THR A 141 16.16 -3.06 19.86
C THR A 141 15.64 -4.37 19.28
N GLY A 142 15.63 -4.51 17.94
CA GLY A 142 14.99 -5.62 17.24
C GLY A 142 13.46 -5.53 17.19
N GLU A 143 12.87 -4.45 17.71
CA GLU A 143 11.42 -4.26 17.72
C GLU A 143 10.87 -4.01 16.32
N ALA A 144 9.78 -4.72 15.99
CA ALA A 144 9.05 -4.54 14.74
C ALA A 144 7.91 -3.52 14.89
N TYR A 145 7.76 -2.64 13.90
CA TYR A 145 6.76 -1.57 13.88
C TYR A 145 5.62 -1.87 12.91
N THR A 146 5.95 -2.39 11.73
CA THR A 146 4.95 -2.78 10.73
C THR A 146 5.38 -4.06 10.03
N LYS A 147 4.38 -4.85 9.62
CA LYS A 147 4.54 -5.98 8.71
C LYS A 147 3.84 -5.68 7.41
N ILE A 148 4.57 -5.75 6.30
CA ILE A 148 4.04 -5.54 4.95
C ILE A 148 4.11 -6.87 4.23
N VAL A 149 2.99 -7.34 3.69
CA VAL A 149 2.94 -8.48 2.78
C VAL A 149 2.55 -7.98 1.40
N SER A 150 3.34 -8.37 0.40
CA SER A 150 3.11 -8.02 -0.99
C SER A 150 3.05 -9.24 -1.87
N SER A 151 2.10 -9.24 -2.81
CA SER A 151 1.98 -10.24 -3.85
C SER A 151 2.26 -9.59 -5.20
N SER A 152 3.34 -10.00 -5.86
CA SER A 152 3.59 -9.67 -7.27
C SER A 152 3.10 -10.79 -8.18
N PHE A 153 2.64 -10.44 -9.38
CA PHE A 153 2.16 -11.39 -10.38
C PHE A 153 2.90 -11.21 -11.70
N ALA A 154 3.74 -12.18 -12.03
CA ALA A 154 4.49 -12.26 -13.28
C ALA A 154 3.61 -12.90 -14.36
N VAL A 155 2.99 -12.04 -15.19
CA VAL A 155 1.93 -12.41 -16.13
C VAL A 155 2.48 -13.32 -17.25
N GLY A 156 1.87 -14.50 -17.41
CA GLY A 156 2.24 -15.48 -18.44
C GLY A 156 3.58 -16.18 -18.20
N GLN A 157 4.17 -16.01 -17.01
CA GLN A 157 5.48 -16.56 -16.64
C GLN A 157 5.35 -17.73 -15.65
N GLY A 158 4.41 -18.64 -15.87
CA GLY A 158 4.23 -19.87 -15.09
C GLY A 158 4.52 -21.14 -15.91
N GLY A 159 4.05 -22.30 -15.46
CA GLY A 159 4.26 -23.59 -16.13
C GLY A 159 5.64 -24.22 -15.90
N TRP A 160 6.33 -23.81 -14.84
CA TRP A 160 7.65 -24.33 -14.47
C TRP A 160 7.59 -25.49 -13.46
N GLY A 161 6.38 -25.93 -13.08
CA GLY A 161 6.17 -27.09 -12.22
C GLY A 161 6.26 -26.78 -10.72
N GLY A 162 6.09 -25.52 -10.34
CA GLY A 162 6.12 -25.07 -8.95
C GLY A 162 4.89 -25.40 -8.13
N PRO A 163 4.90 -25.13 -6.81
CA PRO A 163 3.73 -25.31 -5.97
C PRO A 163 2.61 -24.35 -6.41
N LYS A 164 1.34 -24.79 -6.34
CA LYS A 164 0.19 -23.94 -6.72
C LYS A 164 -0.11 -22.82 -5.71
N GLY A 165 0.45 -22.92 -4.50
CA GLY A 165 0.18 -22.01 -3.39
C GLY A 165 -1.19 -22.20 -2.74
N PRO A 166 -1.43 -21.49 -1.62
CA PRO A 166 -2.70 -21.54 -0.94
C PRO A 166 -3.83 -20.91 -1.78
N LYS A 167 -5.07 -21.22 -1.41
CA LYS A 167 -6.22 -20.48 -1.93
C LYS A 167 -6.17 -19.06 -1.37
N THR A 168 -6.28 -18.08 -2.26
CA THR A 168 -6.38 -16.68 -1.86
C THR A 168 -7.72 -16.44 -1.18
N GLU A 169 -7.70 -15.93 0.05
CA GLU A 169 -8.89 -15.41 0.71
C GLU A 169 -9.35 -14.14 0.00
N ASN A 170 -10.66 -14.05 -0.26
CA ASN A 170 -11.26 -12.90 -0.94
C ASN A 170 -12.18 -12.17 0.02
N PHE A 171 -12.25 -10.86 -0.14
CA PHE A 171 -13.06 -9.96 0.68
C PHE A 171 -14.01 -9.17 -0.23
N PRO A 172 -15.00 -9.83 -0.86
CA PRO A 172 -15.96 -9.16 -1.72
C PRO A 172 -16.91 -8.28 -0.88
N PRO A 173 -17.45 -7.19 -1.48
CA PRO A 173 -18.58 -6.48 -0.88
C PRO A 173 -19.73 -7.43 -0.52
N PRO A 174 -20.44 -7.20 0.59
CA PRO A 174 -21.62 -7.99 0.92
C PRO A 174 -22.70 -7.86 -0.17
N GLU A 175 -23.19 -8.99 -0.66
CA GLU A 175 -24.19 -9.02 -1.73
C GLU A 175 -25.50 -8.36 -1.29
N GLY A 176 -26.07 -7.53 -2.16
CA GLY A 176 -27.36 -6.86 -1.93
C GLY A 176 -27.38 -5.79 -0.82
N LYS A 177 -26.23 -5.43 -0.24
CA LYS A 177 -26.16 -4.39 0.80
C LYS A 177 -25.57 -3.09 0.27
N ALA A 178 -26.25 -1.98 0.54
CA ALA A 178 -25.68 -0.64 0.36
C ALA A 178 -24.45 -0.45 1.27
N PRO A 179 -23.46 0.36 0.87
CA PRO A 179 -22.34 0.72 1.75
C PRO A 179 -22.84 1.44 3.00
N ASP A 180 -22.23 1.12 4.14
CA ASP A 180 -22.49 1.82 5.40
C ASP A 180 -21.94 3.25 5.37
N ALA A 181 -20.87 3.46 4.58
CA ALA A 181 -20.32 4.77 4.30
C ALA A 181 -19.71 4.82 2.89
N THR A 182 -19.84 5.98 2.25
CA THR A 182 -19.18 6.28 0.98
C THR A 182 -18.37 7.55 1.14
N PHE A 183 -17.07 7.51 0.83
CA PHE A 183 -16.18 8.67 0.89
C PHE A 183 -15.75 9.06 -0.52
N ALA A 184 -16.04 10.30 -0.92
CA ALA A 184 -15.63 10.83 -2.21
C ALA A 184 -14.37 11.68 -2.05
N GLN A 185 -13.34 11.40 -2.85
CA GLN A 185 -12.08 12.12 -2.84
C GLN A 185 -11.76 12.61 -4.26
N PRO A 186 -11.83 13.93 -4.53
CA PRO A 186 -11.29 14.46 -5.77
C PRO A 186 -9.77 14.30 -5.79
N THR A 187 -9.20 14.11 -6.98
CA THR A 187 -7.75 14.17 -7.18
C THR A 187 -7.42 15.29 -8.16
N SER A 188 -6.20 15.83 -8.10
CA SER A 188 -5.73 16.83 -9.07
C SER A 188 -5.03 16.14 -10.26
N PRO A 189 -4.92 16.81 -11.42
CA PRO A 189 -4.07 16.34 -12.52
C PRO A 189 -2.60 16.12 -12.12
N GLU A 190 -2.11 16.85 -11.11
CA GLU A 190 -0.73 16.78 -10.62
C GLU A 190 -0.53 15.74 -9.49
N ILE A 191 -1.57 15.04 -9.06
CA ILE A 191 -1.52 14.19 -7.86
C ILE A 191 -0.44 13.11 -7.91
N ALA A 192 -0.18 12.53 -9.09
CA ALA A 192 0.89 11.56 -9.27
C ALA A 192 2.29 12.20 -9.15
N LEU A 193 2.43 13.46 -9.58
CA LEU A 193 3.68 14.24 -9.47
C LEU A 193 3.98 14.66 -8.03
N LEU A 194 2.93 14.84 -7.21
CA LEU A 194 3.08 15.04 -5.77
C LEU A 194 3.40 13.73 -5.05
N TYR A 195 2.63 12.67 -5.29
CA TYR A 195 2.76 11.41 -4.56
C TYR A 195 4.10 10.70 -4.79
N ARG A 196 4.68 10.80 -6.00
CA ARG A 196 6.02 10.23 -6.30
C ARG A 196 7.14 10.73 -5.39
N LEU A 197 7.00 11.93 -4.82
CA LEU A 197 8.00 12.52 -3.93
C LEU A 197 8.16 11.72 -2.62
N ASN A 198 7.28 10.75 -2.36
CA ASN A 198 7.40 9.81 -1.25
C ASN A 198 8.38 8.64 -1.52
N GLY A 199 8.92 8.50 -2.74
CA GLY A 199 9.98 7.54 -3.05
C GLY A 199 9.78 6.73 -4.33
N ASP A 200 8.55 6.61 -4.85
CA ASP A 200 8.28 5.90 -6.10
C ASP A 200 8.39 6.84 -7.31
N TYR A 201 9.62 6.94 -7.84
CA TYR A 201 9.97 7.80 -8.96
C TYR A 201 9.74 7.15 -10.34
N ASN A 202 9.02 6.03 -10.43
CA ASN A 202 8.77 5.32 -11.70
C ASN A 202 8.24 6.28 -12.79
N PRO A 203 8.89 6.36 -13.98
CA PRO A 203 8.46 7.22 -15.08
C PRO A 203 7.01 7.00 -15.53
N LEU A 204 6.43 5.82 -15.29
CA LEU A 204 5.02 5.52 -15.57
C LEU A 204 4.04 6.53 -14.93
N HIS A 205 4.46 7.16 -13.83
CA HIS A 205 3.62 8.09 -13.06
C HIS A 205 3.94 9.56 -13.33
N ALA A 206 4.86 9.86 -14.26
CA ALA A 206 5.29 11.22 -14.54
C ALA A 206 5.38 11.55 -16.04
N ASP A 207 5.86 10.63 -16.87
CA ASP A 207 6.02 10.81 -18.30
C ASP A 207 4.81 10.21 -19.05
N PRO A 208 3.95 11.04 -19.69
CA PRO A 208 2.80 10.55 -20.45
C PRO A 208 3.17 9.61 -21.60
N THR A 209 4.39 9.72 -22.16
CA THR A 209 4.83 8.86 -23.25
C THR A 209 5.04 7.43 -22.79
N VAL A 210 5.48 7.21 -21.54
CA VAL A 210 5.68 5.88 -20.96
C VAL A 210 4.34 5.17 -20.76
N GLY A 211 3.36 5.85 -20.16
CA GLY A 211 2.02 5.28 -19.99
C GLY A 211 1.33 4.95 -21.32
N LYS A 212 1.47 5.82 -22.34
CA LYS A 212 0.94 5.58 -23.69
C LYS A 212 1.57 4.36 -24.36
N LYS A 213 2.88 4.16 -24.22
CA LYS A 213 3.60 2.99 -24.78
C LYS A 213 3.06 1.65 -24.26
N ILE A 214 2.47 1.62 -23.07
CA ILE A 214 1.90 0.41 -22.47
C ILE A 214 0.36 0.39 -22.46
N GLY A 215 -0.28 1.28 -23.23
CA GLY A 215 -1.73 1.23 -23.49
C GLY A 215 -2.61 2.12 -22.62
N TYR A 216 -2.04 2.97 -21.77
CA TYR A 216 -2.80 3.97 -21.02
C TYR A 216 -2.98 5.28 -21.80
N LYS A 217 -3.91 6.15 -21.36
CA LYS A 217 -4.15 7.46 -22.00
C LYS A 217 -3.02 8.49 -21.72
N GLY A 218 -2.17 8.23 -20.74
CA GLY A 218 -1.07 9.08 -20.27
C GLY A 218 -0.41 8.47 -19.04
N ALA A 219 0.25 9.30 -18.23
CA ALA A 219 0.75 8.87 -16.92
C ALA A 219 -0.42 8.51 -16.00
N ILE A 220 -0.24 7.48 -15.17
CA ILE A 220 -1.27 7.01 -14.23
C ILE A 220 -0.88 7.35 -12.80
N LEU A 221 -1.86 7.50 -11.90
CA LEU A 221 -1.60 7.58 -10.47
C LEU A 221 -1.06 6.23 -9.97
N HIS A 222 -0.09 6.27 -9.06
CA HIS A 222 0.41 5.11 -8.34
C HIS A 222 -0.73 4.30 -7.72
N GLY A 223 -0.72 2.98 -7.90
CA GLY A 223 -1.68 2.12 -7.21
C GLY A 223 -1.62 2.32 -5.69
N LEU A 224 -0.39 2.44 -5.14
CA LEU A 224 -0.17 2.76 -3.74
C LEU A 224 -0.67 4.14 -3.31
N GLY A 225 -0.72 5.12 -4.23
CA GLY A 225 -1.34 6.42 -3.98
C GLY A 225 -2.82 6.25 -3.68
N THR A 226 -3.56 5.62 -4.60
CA THR A 226 -4.98 5.27 -4.41
C THR A 226 -5.21 4.40 -3.17
N TRP A 227 -4.30 3.46 -2.89
CA TRP A 227 -4.37 2.58 -1.71
C TRP A 227 -4.23 3.36 -0.40
N ASN A 228 -3.30 4.32 -0.34
CA ASN A 228 -3.13 5.16 0.84
C ASN A 228 -4.27 6.16 1.02
N MET A 229 -4.83 6.69 -0.07
CA MET A 229 -6.06 7.51 -0.05
C MET A 229 -7.24 6.70 0.51
N ALA A 230 -7.38 5.43 0.12
CA ALA A 230 -8.41 4.54 0.66
C ALA A 230 -8.19 4.26 2.16
N ALA A 231 -6.93 4.11 2.60
CA ALA A 231 -6.60 3.96 4.02
C ALA A 231 -6.98 5.20 4.84
N HIS A 232 -6.70 6.39 4.30
CA HIS A 232 -7.15 7.66 4.87
C HIS A 232 -8.67 7.73 4.96
N ALA A 233 -9.39 7.45 3.87
CA ALA A 233 -10.85 7.43 3.85
C ALA A 233 -11.44 6.51 4.93
N VAL A 234 -10.91 5.28 5.06
CA VAL A 234 -11.36 4.31 6.08
C VAL A 234 -11.06 4.82 7.49
N LEU A 235 -9.83 5.29 7.77
CA LEU A 235 -9.45 5.76 9.10
C LEU A 235 -10.22 7.03 9.49
N LYS A 236 -10.45 7.95 8.56
CA LYS A 236 -11.25 9.15 8.79
C LYS A 236 -12.71 8.81 9.10
N THR A 237 -13.28 7.88 8.33
CA THR A 237 -14.70 7.50 8.46
C THR A 237 -14.99 6.71 9.73
N PHE A 238 -14.13 5.75 10.09
CA PHE A 238 -14.40 4.79 11.15
C PHE A 238 -13.51 4.94 12.38
N GLY A 239 -12.31 5.49 12.21
CA GLY A 239 -11.31 5.64 13.25
C GLY A 239 -11.11 7.07 13.73
N ASN A 240 -12.00 8.01 13.39
CA ASN A 240 -11.92 9.42 13.81
C ASN A 240 -10.54 10.06 13.53
N SER A 241 -9.89 9.64 12.44
CA SER A 241 -8.52 10.06 12.08
C SER A 241 -7.45 9.77 13.15
N ASP A 242 -7.73 8.96 14.17
CA ASP A 242 -6.75 8.54 15.19
C ASP A 242 -5.89 7.38 14.64
N PRO A 243 -4.57 7.59 14.42
CA PRO A 243 -3.71 6.60 13.79
C PRO A 243 -3.57 5.30 14.59
N THR A 244 -3.83 5.32 15.90
CA THR A 244 -3.73 4.13 16.76
C THR A 244 -4.87 3.12 16.52
N ARG A 245 -5.90 3.54 15.77
CA ARG A 245 -7.09 2.74 15.51
C ARG A 245 -7.01 1.88 14.27
N LEU A 246 -6.04 2.09 13.39
CA LEU A 246 -5.82 1.25 12.21
C LEU A 246 -4.83 0.14 12.53
N ARG A 247 -5.28 -1.13 12.53
CA ARG A 247 -4.44 -2.30 12.76
C ARG A 247 -3.96 -2.95 11.48
N LEU A 248 -4.84 -3.03 10.48
CA LEU A 248 -4.55 -3.70 9.21
C LEU A 248 -5.23 -2.93 8.09
N PHE A 249 -4.54 -2.81 6.96
CA PHE A 249 -5.12 -2.32 5.72
C PHE A 249 -4.59 -3.12 4.55
N GLN A 250 -5.48 -3.56 3.65
CA GLN A 250 -5.10 -4.28 2.45
C GLN A 250 -6.04 -3.98 1.29
N ALA A 251 -5.54 -4.15 0.07
CA ALA A 251 -6.35 -4.22 -1.13
C ALA A 251 -5.58 -4.84 -2.30
N ARG A 252 -6.32 -5.35 -3.28
CA ARG A 252 -5.82 -5.78 -4.59
C ARG A 252 -5.99 -4.66 -5.62
N PHE A 253 -4.94 -4.37 -6.38
CA PHE A 253 -5.00 -3.40 -7.47
C PHE A 253 -5.76 -4.01 -8.65
N ALA A 254 -6.88 -3.38 -9.02
CA ALA A 254 -7.77 -3.92 -10.04
C ALA A 254 -7.58 -3.23 -11.40
N SER A 255 -7.38 -1.89 -11.39
CA SER A 255 -7.13 -1.12 -12.61
C SER A 255 -6.51 0.23 -12.31
N ALA A 256 -5.92 0.87 -13.33
CA ALA A 256 -5.19 2.14 -13.18
C ALA A 256 -6.11 3.35 -12.97
N VAL A 257 -5.68 4.35 -12.22
CA VAL A 257 -6.38 5.64 -12.04
C VAL A 257 -5.67 6.70 -12.88
N MET A 258 -6.41 7.53 -13.62
CA MET A 258 -5.81 8.69 -14.29
C MET A 258 -5.73 9.85 -13.29
N PRO A 259 -4.61 10.60 -13.23
CA PRO A 259 -4.56 11.83 -12.44
C PRO A 259 -5.70 12.79 -12.82
N GLY A 260 -6.39 13.34 -11.83
CA GLY A 260 -7.58 14.17 -12.01
C GLY A 260 -8.91 13.40 -11.91
N ASP A 261 -8.89 12.06 -12.02
CA ASP A 261 -10.08 11.25 -11.77
C ASP A 261 -10.57 11.45 -10.33
N GLY A 262 -11.88 11.63 -10.13
CA GLY A 262 -12.48 11.55 -8.81
C GLY A 262 -12.53 10.11 -8.32
N LEU A 263 -12.21 9.86 -7.06
CA LEU A 263 -12.29 8.55 -6.42
C LEU A 263 -13.50 8.48 -5.49
N VAL A 264 -14.08 7.28 -5.39
CA VAL A 264 -15.14 6.94 -4.44
C VAL A 264 -14.74 5.66 -3.72
N PHE A 265 -14.79 5.68 -2.39
CA PHE A 265 -14.53 4.54 -1.52
C PHE A 265 -15.84 4.12 -0.87
N ASP A 266 -16.38 2.99 -1.30
CA ASP A 266 -17.56 2.38 -0.68
C ASP A 266 -17.08 1.42 0.40
N MET A 267 -17.65 1.50 1.60
CA MET A 267 -17.18 0.80 2.79
C MET A 267 -18.34 0.14 3.54
N TRP A 268 -18.12 -1.08 4.01
CA TRP A 268 -19.08 -1.91 4.72
C TRP A 268 -18.46 -2.42 6.03
N ARG A 269 -19.15 -2.22 7.15
CA ARG A 269 -18.84 -2.87 8.41
C ARG A 269 -19.40 -4.29 8.37
N THR A 270 -18.56 -5.31 8.53
CA THR A 270 -19.04 -6.70 8.41
C THR A 270 -19.72 -7.21 9.68
N GLY A 271 -19.51 -6.51 10.80
CA GLY A 271 -19.89 -6.98 12.13
C GLY A 271 -18.91 -8.00 12.73
N LYS A 272 -17.93 -8.48 11.95
CA LYS A 272 -16.84 -9.31 12.48
C LYS A 272 -15.81 -8.43 13.20
N LYS A 273 -15.19 -8.98 14.24
CA LYS A 273 -14.10 -8.35 14.97
C LYS A 273 -12.91 -9.29 15.09
N GLU A 274 -11.71 -8.72 15.04
CA GLU A 274 -10.43 -9.41 15.22
C GLU A 274 -9.61 -8.59 16.23
N ASP A 275 -9.23 -9.20 17.36
CA ASP A 275 -8.47 -8.55 18.45
C ASP A 275 -9.04 -7.19 18.90
N GLY A 276 -10.37 -7.06 18.89
CA GLY A 276 -11.07 -5.84 19.29
C GLY A 276 -11.13 -4.74 18.21
N PHE A 277 -10.70 -5.03 16.98
CA PHE A 277 -10.85 -4.17 15.81
C PHE A 277 -12.02 -4.67 14.94
N ASP A 278 -12.88 -3.76 14.49
CA ASP A 278 -13.96 -4.07 13.55
C ASP A 278 -13.39 -4.28 12.15
N GLU A 279 -13.93 -5.27 11.44
CA GLU A 279 -13.61 -5.51 10.05
C GLU A 279 -14.45 -4.62 9.14
N ILE A 280 -13.74 -3.87 8.29
CA ILE A 280 -14.30 -3.03 7.24
C ILE A 280 -13.90 -3.64 5.90
N ILE A 281 -14.88 -3.98 5.07
CA ILE A 281 -14.64 -4.29 3.65
C ILE A 281 -14.84 -3.03 2.84
N PHE A 282 -14.01 -2.81 1.82
CA PHE A 282 -14.16 -1.65 0.96
C PHE A 282 -13.81 -1.95 -0.50
N VAL A 283 -14.30 -1.07 -1.36
CA VAL A 283 -13.96 -1.03 -2.79
C VAL A 283 -13.72 0.42 -3.19
N ALA A 284 -12.64 0.66 -3.94
CA ALA A 284 -12.39 1.97 -4.54
C ALA A 284 -12.78 1.95 -6.02
N LYS A 285 -13.46 3.02 -6.46
CA LYS A 285 -13.92 3.20 -7.84
C LYS A 285 -13.53 4.58 -8.35
N VAL A 286 -13.34 4.69 -9.66
CA VAL A 286 -13.42 6.00 -10.33
C VAL A 286 -14.88 6.46 -10.26
N LYS A 287 -15.09 7.70 -9.82
CA LYS A 287 -16.41 8.32 -9.67
C LYS A 287 -17.17 8.30 -11.01
N GLU A 288 -16.48 8.66 -12.08
CA GLU A 288 -17.01 8.57 -13.43
C GLU A 288 -16.97 7.11 -13.93
N GLY A 289 -18.12 6.60 -14.37
CA GLY A 289 -18.26 5.26 -14.91
C GLY A 289 -18.15 4.10 -13.90
N GLY A 290 -17.79 4.37 -12.64
CA GLY A 290 -17.83 3.37 -11.56
C GLY A 290 -16.79 2.26 -11.66
N ARG A 291 -15.75 2.42 -12.48
CA ARG A 291 -14.71 1.41 -12.71
C ARG A 291 -13.95 1.13 -11.41
N VAL A 292 -13.89 -0.13 -11.01
CA VAL A 292 -13.18 -0.58 -9.79
C VAL A 292 -11.67 -0.47 -10.00
N VAL A 293 -11.00 0.22 -9.07
CA VAL A 293 -9.54 0.43 -9.07
C VAL A 293 -8.84 -0.28 -7.92
N LEU A 294 -9.52 -0.44 -6.78
CA LEU A 294 -9.11 -1.34 -5.70
C LEU A 294 -10.26 -2.30 -5.37
N SER A 295 -9.93 -3.59 -5.33
CA SER A 295 -10.85 -4.68 -4.97
C SER A 295 -10.30 -5.46 -3.78
N ASN A 296 -11.13 -6.31 -3.17
CA ASN A 296 -10.73 -7.12 -2.01
C ASN A 296 -10.13 -6.24 -0.89
N GLY A 297 -10.68 -5.05 -0.72
CA GLY A 297 -10.27 -4.10 0.30
C GLY A 297 -10.73 -4.62 1.65
N ARG A 298 -9.80 -4.72 2.60
CA ARG A 298 -10.10 -5.06 4.00
C ARG A 298 -9.28 -4.16 4.91
N ALA A 299 -9.92 -3.67 5.96
CA ALA A 299 -9.25 -2.99 7.04
C ALA A 299 -9.73 -3.52 8.39
N LEU A 300 -8.85 -3.46 9.39
CA LEU A 300 -9.19 -3.68 10.80
C LEU A 300 -9.04 -2.35 11.53
N VAL A 301 -10.17 -1.81 11.99
CA VAL A 301 -10.25 -0.47 12.59
C VAL A 301 -11.00 -0.51 13.92
N LYS A 302 -10.51 0.18 14.94
CA LYS A 302 -11.30 0.43 16.16
C LYS A 302 -12.37 1.47 15.88
N VAL A 303 -13.61 1.02 15.71
CA VAL A 303 -14.75 1.89 15.45
C VAL A 303 -15.29 2.46 16.77
N ASP A 304 -15.67 3.74 16.78
CA ASP A 304 -16.34 4.32 17.92
C ASP A 304 -17.73 3.71 18.17
N ALA A 305 -18.05 3.48 19.44
CA ALA A 305 -19.36 2.99 19.87
C ALA A 305 -20.51 3.99 19.61
N GLY A 306 -20.21 5.24 19.21
CA GLY A 306 -21.18 6.32 19.02
C GLY A 306 -21.39 6.79 17.56
N GLY A 307 -20.74 6.16 16.57
CA GLY A 307 -20.83 6.56 15.17
C GLY A 307 -22.14 6.12 14.49
N SER A 308 -23.27 6.72 14.88
CA SER A 308 -24.43 6.82 14.00
C SER A 308 -23.98 7.50 12.71
N THR A 309 -24.28 6.89 11.57
CA THR A 309 -24.01 7.38 10.21
C THR A 309 -24.28 8.88 10.09
N SER A 310 -23.24 9.70 10.22
CA SER A 310 -23.29 11.07 9.74
C SER A 310 -23.29 10.96 8.23
N LYS A 311 -24.46 11.19 7.62
CA LYS A 311 -24.55 11.47 6.20
C LYS A 311 -23.79 12.77 5.96
N LEU A 312 -22.59 12.65 5.39
CA LEU A 312 -21.93 13.73 4.65
C LEU A 312 -22.56 13.83 3.26
#